data_AF-D6SPC5-F1
#
_entry.id   AF-D6SPC5-F1
#
_cell.length_a   1.000
_cell.length_b   1.000
_cell.length_c   1.000
_cell.angle_alpha   90.00
_cell.angle_beta   90.00
_cell.angle_gamma   90.00
#
_symmetry.space_group_name_H-M   'P 1'
#
loop_
_entity.id
_entity.type
_entity.pdbx_description
1 polymer ?
#
loop_
_entity_poly.entity_id
_entity_poly.type
_entity_poly.pdbx_seq_one_letter_code
_entity_poly.pdbx_strand_id
1 'polypeptide(L)'
;MPYNWGPNFIVPTDVLESYSGKVLLREDLDKELLRQELSELGIQGSVVQIANPWYFRKKGHNSWIKIGESRDEAGNFPVRWDTTHLENGRYEVMGFMHVYVEKEGIQTVIARSNTVEISIEN
;
A
#
# COMPACT_ATOMS: atom_id res chain seq x y z
N MET A 1 -17.03 -9.19 -7.60
CA MET A 1 -16.69 -8.81 -6.20
C MET A 1 -15.19 -8.62 -6.16
N PRO A 2 -14.64 -7.51 -5.65
CA PRO A 2 -13.19 -7.35 -5.66
C PRO A 2 -12.62 -8.16 -4.49
N TYR A 3 -12.01 -9.30 -4.82
CA TYR A 3 -11.25 -10.16 -3.91
C TYR A 3 -9.86 -9.55 -3.66
N ASN A 4 -9.75 -8.59 -2.72
CA ASN A 4 -8.47 -7.94 -2.42
C ASN A 4 -8.20 -7.91 -0.90
N TRP A 5 -7.15 -8.60 -0.46
CA TRP A 5 -6.68 -8.59 0.93
C TRP A 5 -5.59 -7.55 1.18
N GLY A 6 -5.00 -7.07 0.08
CA GLY A 6 -4.13 -5.91 0.03
C GLY A 6 -4.90 -4.70 -0.51
N PRO A 7 -4.23 -3.69 -1.09
CA PRO A 7 -4.55 -2.33 -0.68
C PRO A 7 -5.97 -1.87 -0.98
N ASN A 8 -6.77 -1.68 0.07
CA ASN A 8 -7.89 -0.75 0.03
C ASN A 8 -7.36 0.62 0.45
N PHE A 9 -7.25 1.49 -0.54
CA PHE A 9 -6.70 2.82 -0.40
C PHE A 9 -7.70 3.67 0.41
N ILE A 10 -7.49 3.84 1.71
CA ILE A 10 -8.34 4.73 2.51
C ILE A 10 -7.77 6.13 2.41
N VAL A 11 -8.24 6.87 1.42
CA VAL A 11 -8.31 8.34 1.53
C VAL A 11 -9.75 8.66 1.92
N PRO A 12 -10.00 9.65 2.79
CA PRO A 12 -11.36 10.11 3.01
C PRO A 12 -12.01 10.40 1.64
N THR A 13 -13.12 9.72 1.37
CA THR A 13 -14.01 9.80 0.20
C THR A 13 -13.55 9.14 -1.11
N ASP A 14 -14.27 8.08 -1.50
CA ASP A 14 -14.31 7.41 -2.81
C ASP A 14 -14.66 8.33 -4.01
N VAL A 15 -14.60 9.66 -3.88
CA VAL A 15 -15.16 10.61 -4.88
C VAL A 15 -14.30 11.87 -5.09
N LEU A 16 -13.13 12.03 -4.46
CA LEU A 16 -12.27 13.20 -4.68
C LEU A 16 -10.84 12.82 -5.06
N GLU A 17 -10.57 12.84 -6.38
CA GLU A 17 -9.28 12.56 -7.02
C GLU A 17 -8.32 13.77 -7.00
N SER A 18 -8.45 14.71 -6.06
CA SER A 18 -7.56 15.88 -5.96
C SER A 18 -7.05 16.07 -4.54
N TYR A 19 -5.73 16.15 -4.39
CA TYR A 19 -5.05 16.31 -3.11
C TYR A 19 -4.09 17.48 -3.13
N SER A 20 -3.91 18.07 -1.95
CA SER A 20 -3.03 19.21 -1.72
C SER A 20 -2.46 19.15 -0.31
N GLY A 21 -1.26 19.66 -0.11
CA GLY A 21 -0.66 19.73 1.22
C GLY A 21 -0.27 18.37 1.79
N LYS A 22 -0.68 18.09 3.03
CA LYS A 22 -0.29 16.88 3.79
C LYS A 22 -1.36 15.81 3.69
N VAL A 23 -1.06 14.75 2.95
CA VAL A 23 -1.91 13.58 2.77
C VAL A 23 -1.49 12.48 3.73
N LEU A 24 -2.46 11.76 4.29
CA LEU A 24 -2.22 10.57 5.09
C LEU A 24 -2.69 9.34 4.31
N LEU A 25 -1.74 8.50 3.93
CA LEU A 25 -1.98 7.24 3.23
C LEU A 25 -2.23 6.14 4.27
N ARG A 26 -3.22 5.29 3.99
CA ARG A 26 -3.61 4.16 4.84
C ARG A 26 -4.09 3.00 3.98
N GLU A 27 -3.97 1.82 4.55
CA GLU A 27 -4.35 0.57 3.92
C GLU A 27 -4.98 -0.40 4.91
N ASP A 28 -6.14 -0.93 4.54
CA ASP A 28 -6.75 -2.03 5.29
C ASP A 28 -6.16 -3.37 4.82
N LEU A 29 -5.91 -4.24 5.80
CA LEU A 29 -5.50 -5.62 5.59
C LEU A 29 -6.69 -6.55 5.90
N ASP A 30 -7.16 -7.30 4.90
CA ASP A 30 -8.09 -8.40 5.14
C ASP A 30 -7.30 -9.66 5.51
N LYS A 31 -7.22 -9.95 6.81
CA LYS A 31 -6.49 -11.10 7.33
C LYS A 31 -7.07 -12.43 6.87
N GLU A 32 -8.37 -12.51 6.63
CA GLU A 32 -9.00 -13.77 6.25
C GLU A 32 -8.66 -14.11 4.81
N LEU A 33 -8.74 -13.12 3.94
CA LEU A 33 -8.38 -13.30 2.54
C LEU A 33 -6.84 -13.45 2.38
N LEU A 34 -6.01 -12.83 3.23
CA LEU A 34 -4.57 -13.13 3.30
C LEU A 34 -4.32 -14.60 3.66
N ARG A 35 -5.02 -15.14 4.68
CA ARG A 35 -4.89 -16.56 5.04
C ARG A 35 -5.29 -17.47 3.90
N GLN A 36 -6.38 -17.14 3.20
CA GLN A 36 -6.82 -17.89 2.04
C GLN A 36 -5.74 -17.91 0.95
N GLU A 37 -5.17 -16.76 0.59
CA GLU A 37 -4.15 -16.69 -0.45
C GLU A 37 -2.86 -17.42 -0.04
N LEU A 38 -2.41 -17.30 1.22
CA LEU A 38 -1.27 -18.09 1.71
C LEU A 38 -1.51 -19.59 1.57
N SER A 39 -2.73 -20.05 1.87
CA SER A 39 -3.12 -21.45 1.68
C SER A 39 -3.12 -21.86 0.20
N GLU A 40 -3.65 -21.01 -0.69
CA GLU A 40 -3.69 -21.25 -2.14
C GLU A 40 -2.28 -21.32 -2.75
N LEU A 41 -1.35 -20.49 -2.25
CA LEU A 41 0.06 -20.50 -2.64
C LEU A 41 0.86 -21.65 -2.02
N GLY A 42 0.24 -22.46 -1.14
CA GLY A 42 0.91 -23.53 -0.41
C GLY A 42 1.94 -23.03 0.62
N ILE A 43 1.86 -21.75 1.00
CA ILE A 43 2.76 -21.13 1.96
C ILE A 43 2.23 -21.41 3.36
N GLN A 44 3.02 -22.17 4.11
CA GLN A 44 2.72 -22.53 5.49
C GLN A 44 3.65 -21.75 6.42
N GLY A 45 3.16 -21.42 7.62
CA GLY A 45 3.95 -20.72 8.63
C GLY A 45 3.16 -19.64 9.33
N SER A 46 3.83 -18.92 10.22
CA SER A 46 3.25 -17.78 10.93
C SER A 46 3.64 -16.49 10.22
N VAL A 47 2.69 -15.57 10.04
CA VAL A 47 3.01 -14.19 9.66
C VAL A 47 3.76 -13.54 10.81
N VAL A 48 5.01 -13.15 10.57
CA VAL A 48 5.89 -12.55 11.60
C VAL A 48 5.99 -11.04 11.47
N GLN A 49 5.75 -10.51 10.27
CA GLN A 49 5.75 -9.07 10.02
C GLN A 49 4.92 -8.75 8.79
N ILE A 50 4.27 -7.59 8.79
CA ILE A 50 3.71 -6.97 7.59
C ILE A 50 4.28 -5.55 7.49
N ALA A 51 4.76 -5.19 6.31
CA ALA A 51 5.28 -3.86 6.02
C ALA A 51 4.65 -3.33 4.74
N ASN A 52 4.23 -2.07 4.75
CA ASN A 52 3.62 -1.44 3.60
C ASN A 52 4.39 -0.18 3.18
N PRO A 53 5.37 -0.32 2.28
CA PRO A 53 5.99 0.81 1.59
C PRO A 53 5.03 1.45 0.57
N TRP A 54 5.08 2.78 0.51
CA TRP A 54 4.32 3.60 -0.42
C TRP A 54 5.25 4.32 -1.38
N TYR A 55 4.79 4.45 -2.63
CA TYR A 55 5.53 5.10 -3.69
C TYR A 55 4.61 6.01 -4.50
N PHE A 56 5.17 7.05 -5.12
CA PHE A 56 4.47 7.84 -6.12
C PHE A 56 5.31 8.04 -7.38
N ARG A 57 4.64 8.40 -8.47
CA ARG A 57 5.27 8.93 -9.69
C ARG A 57 4.32 9.88 -10.38
N LYS A 58 4.86 10.83 -11.15
CA LYS A 58 4.05 11.61 -12.10
C LYS A 58 3.59 10.67 -13.22
N LYS A 59 2.33 10.75 -13.63
CA LYS A 59 1.76 9.84 -14.62
C LYS A 59 2.59 9.87 -15.92
N GLY A 60 2.94 8.68 -16.41
CA GLY A 60 3.77 8.51 -17.61
C GLY A 60 5.29 8.49 -17.36
N HIS A 61 5.74 8.68 -16.12
CA HIS A 61 7.14 8.42 -15.75
C HIS A 61 7.36 6.93 -15.47
N ASN A 62 8.58 6.46 -15.71
CA ASN A 62 8.93 5.03 -15.51
C ASN A 62 9.46 4.72 -14.10
N SER A 63 9.88 5.74 -13.35
CA SER A 63 10.51 5.58 -12.04
C SER A 63 9.55 5.94 -10.92
N TRP A 64 9.64 5.20 -9.81
CA TRP A 64 8.88 5.41 -8.59
C TRP A 64 9.74 6.09 -7.52
N ILE A 65 9.15 7.02 -6.78
CA ILE A 65 9.78 7.70 -5.65
C ILE A 65 9.12 7.18 -4.36
N LYS A 66 9.92 6.67 -3.42
CA LYS A 66 9.40 6.19 -2.13
C LYS A 66 8.91 7.37 -1.29
N ILE A 67 7.67 7.27 -0.81
CA ILE A 67 7.07 8.21 0.14
C ILE A 67 7.53 7.85 1.56
N GLY A 68 7.36 6.57 1.91
CA GLY A 68 7.61 6.06 3.25
C GLY A 68 7.22 4.59 3.36
N GLU A 69 7.25 4.06 4.57
CA GLU A 69 6.84 2.69 4.89
C GLU A 69 6.26 2.66 6.29
N SER A 70 5.24 1.84 6.50
CA SER A 70 4.69 1.58 7.82
C SER A 70 4.61 0.08 8.11
N ARG A 71 4.79 -0.27 9.38
CA ARG A 71 4.58 -1.61 9.95
C ARG A 71 3.49 -1.59 11.03
N ASP A 72 2.87 -0.43 11.24
CA ASP A 72 1.82 -0.24 12.23
C ASP A 72 0.49 -0.73 11.66
N GLU A 73 0.25 -2.03 11.82
CA GLU A 73 -0.98 -2.68 11.39
C GLU A 73 -2.21 -2.13 12.14
N ALA A 74 -2.07 -1.79 13.42
CA ALA A 74 -3.19 -1.27 14.22
C ALA A 74 -3.66 0.12 13.74
N GLY A 75 -2.75 0.91 13.17
CA GLY A 75 -3.03 2.21 12.56
C GLY A 75 -3.41 2.15 11.07
N ASN A 76 -3.58 0.96 10.49
CA ASN A 76 -3.79 0.74 9.05
C ASN A 76 -2.61 1.25 8.20
N PHE A 77 -1.40 0.93 8.65
CA PHE A 77 -0.14 1.21 7.96
C PHE A 77 0.02 2.69 7.53
N PRO A 78 -0.07 3.66 8.47
CA PRO A 78 -0.13 5.06 8.12
C PRO A 78 1.20 5.59 7.59
N VAL A 79 1.17 6.30 6.46
CA VAL A 79 2.32 7.04 5.93
C VAL A 79 1.90 8.46 5.56
N ARG A 80 2.64 9.45 6.07
CA ARG A 80 2.42 10.85 5.73
C ARG A 80 3.15 11.20 4.43
N TRP A 81 2.46 11.89 3.54
CA TRP A 81 2.99 12.38 2.29
C TRP A 81 2.78 13.89 2.20
N ASP A 82 3.87 14.65 2.08
CA ASP A 82 3.81 16.09 1.84
C ASP A 82 3.89 16.36 0.33
N THR A 83 2.78 16.82 -0.22
CA THR A 83 2.61 17.09 -1.66
C THR A 83 2.89 18.54 -2.02
N THR A 84 3.12 19.44 -1.05
CA THR A 84 3.26 20.90 -1.28
C THR A 84 4.36 21.29 -2.28
N HIS A 85 5.36 20.42 -2.46
CA HIS A 85 6.49 20.64 -3.36
C HIS A 85 6.34 19.96 -4.72
N LEU A 86 5.21 19.28 -4.96
CA LEU A 86 4.92 18.63 -6.22
C LEU A 86 4.22 19.59 -7.17
N GLU A 87 4.54 19.48 -8.46
CA GLU A 87 3.83 20.22 -9.51
C GLU A 87 2.40 19.71 -9.63
N ASN A 88 1.47 20.63 -9.94
CA ASN A 88 0.08 20.25 -10.20
C ASN A 88 -0.02 19.31 -11.40
N GLY A 89 -0.90 18.32 -11.32
CA GLY A 89 -1.10 17.34 -12.37
C GLY A 89 -1.43 15.95 -11.84
N ARG A 90 -1.36 14.95 -12.72
CA ARG A 90 -1.76 13.58 -12.42
C ARG A 90 -0.57 12.73 -11.97
N TYR A 91 -0.79 11.99 -10.90
CA TYR A 91 0.18 11.10 -10.28
C TYR A 91 -0.43 9.71 -10.10
N GLU A 92 0.44 8.72 -10.03
CA GLU A 92 0.09 7.38 -9.59
C GLU A 92 0.71 7.16 -8.21
N VAL A 93 -0.06 6.61 -7.29
CA VAL A 93 0.39 6.23 -5.95
C VAL A 93 0.22 4.73 -5.79
N MET A 94 1.28 4.07 -5.37
CA MET A 94 1.33 2.63 -5.20
C MET A 94 1.57 2.27 -3.74
N GLY A 95 0.67 1.46 -3.18
CA GLY A 95 0.92 0.70 -1.94
C GLY A 95 1.48 -0.66 -2.32
N PHE A 96 2.48 -1.15 -1.59
CA PHE A 96 3.13 -2.43 -1.88
C PHE A 96 3.32 -3.25 -0.61
N MET A 97 2.25 -3.90 -0.16
CA MET A 97 2.23 -4.65 1.08
C MET A 97 3.08 -5.91 1.00
N HIS A 98 4.07 -6.02 1.88
CA HIS A 98 4.93 -7.18 2.07
C HIS A 98 4.49 -7.97 3.31
N VAL A 99 4.24 -9.26 3.15
CA VAL A 99 3.92 -10.20 4.23
C VAL A 99 5.09 -11.16 4.39
N TYR A 100 5.68 -11.16 5.58
CA TYR A 100 6.79 -12.04 5.94
C TYR A 100 6.22 -13.22 6.72
N VAL A 101 6.41 -14.42 6.18
CA VAL A 101 5.93 -15.68 6.76
C VAL A 101 7.14 -16.52 7.14
N GLU A 102 7.14 -17.05 8.35
CA GLU A 102 8.23 -17.89 8.86
C GLU A 102 7.73 -19.30 9.17
N LYS A 103 8.49 -20.30 8.71
CA LYS A 103 8.30 -21.71 9.04
C LYS A 103 9.66 -22.40 9.17
N GLU A 104 9.90 -23.03 10.32
CA GLU A 104 11.12 -23.82 10.58
C GLU A 104 12.43 -23.04 10.31
N GLY A 105 12.44 -21.73 10.63
CA GLY A 105 13.59 -20.85 10.41
C GLY A 105 13.80 -20.40 8.96
N ILE A 106 12.90 -20.78 8.04
CA ILE A 106 12.86 -20.29 6.66
C ILE A 106 11.84 -19.16 6.58
N GLN A 107 12.29 -17.99 6.11
CA GLN A 107 11.43 -16.85 5.84
C GLN A 107 11.05 -16.80 4.35
N THR A 108 9.74 -16.77 4.09
CA THR A 108 9.16 -16.51 2.77
C THR A 108 8.50 -15.14 2.81
N VAL A 109 8.65 -14.35 1.74
CA VAL A 109 8.01 -13.04 1.62
C VAL A 109 7.10 -13.07 0.40
N ILE A 110 5.83 -12.73 0.60
CA ILE A 110 4.91 -12.41 -0.49
C ILE A 110 4.62 -10.92 -0.50
N ALA A 111 4.32 -10.39 -1.68
CA ALA A 111 4.04 -8.98 -1.85
C ALA A 111 2.84 -8.77 -2.77
N ARG A 112 2.01 -7.79 -2.45
CA ARG A 112 0.87 -7.37 -3.29
C ARG A 112 0.90 -5.87 -3.47
N SER A 113 0.80 -5.42 -4.73
CA SER A 113 0.71 -4.00 -5.06
C SER A 113 -0.72 -3.62 -5.42
N ASN A 114 -1.06 -2.36 -5.14
CA ASN A 114 -2.17 -1.67 -5.78
C ASN A 114 -1.68 -0.28 -6.19
N THR A 115 -2.12 0.19 -7.35
CA THR A 115 -1.80 1.52 -7.85
C THR A 115 -3.08 2.26 -8.14
N VAL A 116 -3.18 3.48 -7.64
CA VAL A 116 -4.30 4.39 -7.90
C VAL A 116 -3.79 5.65 -8.58
N GLU A 117 -4.61 6.22 -9.46
CA GLU A 117 -4.36 7.53 -10.05
C GLU A 117 -5.00 8.61 -9.19
N ILE A 118 -4.29 9.72 -9.00
CA ILE A 118 -4.77 10.90 -8.28
C ILE A 118 -4.32 12.16 -9.03
N SER A 119 -4.96 13.28 -8.72
CA SER A 119 -4.50 14.62 -9.11
C SER A 119 -3.92 15.34 -7.89
N ILE A 120 -2.88 16.12 -8.11
CA ILE A 120 -2.31 17.06 -7.14
C ILE A 120 -2.64 18.47 -7.59
N GLU A 121 -3.17 19.28 -6.68
CA GLU A 121 -3.57 20.68 -6.87
C GLU A 121 -3.10 21.53 -5.68
N ASN A 122 -1.85 22.01 -5.74
CA ASN A 122 -1.27 22.99 -4.80
C ASN A 122 -1.48 24.44 -5.25
#